data_AF-A0AAU7UAD4-F1
#
_entry.id   AF-A0AAU7UAD4-F1
#
_cell.length_a   1.000
_cell.length_b   1.000
_cell.length_c   1.000
_cell.angle_alpha   90.00
_cell.angle_beta   90.00
_cell.angle_gamma   90.00
#
_symmetry.space_group_name_H-M   'P 1'
#
loop_
_entity.id
_entity.type
_entity.pdbx_description
1 polymer ?
#
loop_
_entity_poly.entity_id
_entity_poly.type
_entity_poly.pdbx_seq_one_letter_code
_entity_poly.pdbx_strand_id
1 'polypeptide(L)'
;MTQVLLPGLLPSDAAPPGWTALALSPLLVLVGVTGVGKSTALATLGGPAGQVLPDRREVTDAVMIRSLSAGPVTDREERFRLTARYREQHPGGMAQALGGLAADPQVWPGPLIFDGLRGLDEVQYAAQHYPSWRFVSLHAPDVVRVRRLLGRADHFDRVEVQLDAAPLLQQLQALTGSAAVFWPDDLQQLAALAQEGHRPDDILAKTRIVLSERLNYDPAAARAALSALPPERVLDLDTVALSPAEVAARLEAWR
;
A
#
# COMPACT_ATOMS: atom_id res chain seq x y z
N MET A 1 23.69 -3.79 23.37
CA MET A 1 22.92 -2.56 23.10
C MET A 1 21.87 -2.92 22.07
N THR A 2 20.61 -2.95 22.45
CA THR A 2 19.51 -3.26 21.52
C THR A 2 19.40 -2.12 20.52
N GLN A 3 19.74 -2.35 19.26
CA GLN A 3 19.67 -1.32 18.24
C GLN A 3 18.20 -0.99 17.98
N VAL A 4 17.81 0.25 18.28
CA VAL A 4 16.51 0.80 17.88
C VAL A 4 16.39 0.69 16.36
N LEU A 5 15.38 -0.05 15.90
CA LEU A 5 15.10 -0.24 14.48
C LEU A 5 14.32 0.96 13.93
N LEU A 6 13.30 1.37 14.67
CA LEU A 6 12.45 2.54 14.43
C LEU A 6 12.12 3.17 15.79
N PRO A 7 11.82 4.48 15.88
CA PRO A 7 11.48 5.12 17.15
C PRO A 7 10.33 4.40 17.88
N GLY A 8 10.59 3.95 19.11
CA GLY A 8 9.60 3.22 19.92
C GLY A 8 9.19 1.84 19.38
N LEU A 9 9.95 1.26 18.44
CA LEU A 9 9.72 -0.09 17.90
C LEU A 9 11.01 -0.92 17.89
N LEU A 10 10.90 -2.15 18.40
CA LEU A 10 12.00 -3.11 18.50
C LEU A 10 11.56 -4.50 18.08
N PRO A 11 12.48 -5.41 17.71
CA PRO A 11 12.16 -6.83 17.63
C PRO A 11 11.53 -7.32 18.94
N SER A 12 10.46 -8.10 18.85
CA SER A 12 9.67 -8.52 20.01
C SER A 12 10.47 -9.34 21.02
N ASP A 13 11.42 -10.14 20.54
CA ASP A 13 12.34 -10.95 21.35
C ASP A 13 13.41 -10.11 22.07
N ALA A 14 13.63 -8.88 21.62
CA ALA A 14 14.58 -7.94 22.18
C ALA A 14 13.92 -6.77 22.93
N ALA A 15 12.58 -6.78 23.03
CA ALA A 15 11.80 -5.70 23.61
C ALA A 15 11.90 -5.68 25.15
N PRO A 16 12.02 -4.51 25.79
CA PRO A 16 11.97 -4.39 27.24
C PRO A 16 10.65 -4.88 27.83
N PRO A 17 10.62 -5.29 29.11
CA PRO A 17 9.38 -5.55 29.82
C PRO A 17 8.42 -4.35 29.75
N GLY A 18 7.14 -4.62 29.50
CA GLY A 18 6.09 -3.60 29.39
C GLY A 18 5.86 -3.08 27.96
N TRP A 19 6.72 -3.41 27.00
CA TRP A 19 6.43 -3.18 25.59
C TRP A 19 5.43 -4.20 25.06
N THR A 20 4.59 -3.81 24.11
CA THR A 20 3.50 -4.67 23.60
C THR A 20 3.84 -5.17 22.21
N ALA A 21 3.88 -6.49 22.03
CA ALA A 21 4.10 -7.11 20.71
C ALA A 21 2.97 -6.76 19.74
N LEU A 22 3.31 -6.23 18.56
CA LEU A 22 2.33 -5.84 17.55
C LEU A 22 1.50 -7.04 17.05
N ALA A 23 2.07 -8.25 17.06
CA ALA A 23 1.34 -9.48 16.76
C ALA A 23 0.11 -9.72 17.66
N LEU A 24 0.14 -9.20 18.89
CA LEU A 24 -0.93 -9.36 19.88
C LEU A 24 -1.81 -8.12 20.01
N SER A 25 -1.32 -6.97 19.57
CA SER A 25 -2.04 -5.70 19.63
C SER A 25 -3.23 -5.63 18.67
N PRO A 26 -4.31 -4.92 19.04
CA PRO A 26 -5.36 -4.54 18.11
C PRO A 26 -4.80 -3.51 17.11
N LEU A 27 -4.44 -3.99 15.92
CA LEU A 27 -3.89 -3.18 14.84
C LEU A 27 -4.91 -3.02 13.73
N LEU A 28 -5.13 -1.78 13.29
CA LEU A 28 -5.92 -1.49 12.09
C LEU A 28 -5.00 -1.39 10.89
N VAL A 29 -5.17 -2.27 9.91
CA VAL A 29 -4.27 -2.37 8.75
C VAL A 29 -4.99 -1.95 7.47
N LEU A 30 -4.48 -0.93 6.80
CA LEU A 30 -4.93 -0.54 5.47
C LEU A 30 -4.27 -1.44 4.43
N VAL A 31 -5.12 -2.04 3.59
CA VAL A 31 -4.72 -2.97 2.54
C VAL A 31 -5.06 -2.38 1.19
N GLY A 32 -4.06 -2.32 0.32
CA GLY A 32 -4.25 -1.93 -1.08
C GLY A 32 -3.01 -1.30 -1.71
N VAL A 33 -3.01 -1.22 -3.03
CA VAL A 33 -1.90 -0.68 -3.83
C VAL A 33 -2.00 0.84 -4.00
N THR A 34 -1.05 1.47 -4.71
CA THR A 34 -1.05 2.93 -4.84
C THR A 34 -2.25 3.40 -5.67
N GLY A 35 -2.82 4.56 -5.31
CA GLY A 35 -3.97 5.15 -6.02
C GLY A 35 -5.35 4.67 -5.56
N VAL A 36 -5.44 3.72 -4.63
CA VAL A 36 -6.74 3.22 -4.13
C VAL A 36 -7.40 4.08 -3.04
N GLY A 37 -6.79 5.21 -2.64
CA GLY A 37 -7.40 6.13 -1.66
C GLY A 37 -6.94 5.97 -0.20
N LYS A 38 -5.89 5.18 0.09
CA LYS A 38 -5.37 4.97 1.46
C LYS A 38 -5.04 6.27 2.20
N SER A 39 -4.41 7.24 1.55
CA SER A 39 -4.09 8.54 2.16
C SER A 39 -5.34 9.31 2.61
N THR A 40 -6.44 9.20 1.86
CA THR A 40 -7.73 9.81 2.22
C THR A 40 -8.34 9.10 3.43
N ALA A 41 -8.30 7.77 3.45
CA ALA A 41 -8.74 7.00 4.61
C ALA A 41 -7.89 7.28 5.87
N LEU A 42 -6.56 7.36 5.72
CA LEU A 42 -5.64 7.71 6.80
C LEU A 42 -5.92 9.09 7.39
N ALA A 43 -6.31 10.07 6.57
CA ALA A 43 -6.65 11.40 7.06
C ALA A 43 -7.87 11.38 8.01
N THR A 44 -8.79 10.43 7.83
CA THR A 44 -9.89 10.19 8.78
C THR A 44 -9.42 9.42 10.01
N LEU A 45 -8.57 8.41 9.82
CA LEU A 45 -8.18 7.49 10.88
C LEU A 45 -7.11 8.05 11.83
N GLY A 46 -6.23 8.91 11.31
CA GLY A 46 -5.08 9.47 12.02
C GLY A 46 -5.40 10.69 12.89
N GLY A 47 -4.47 11.03 13.79
CA GLY A 47 -4.63 12.13 14.74
C GLY A 47 -5.11 11.63 16.11
N PRO A 48 -6.05 12.31 16.80
CA PRO A 48 -6.54 11.86 18.11
C PRO A 48 -7.17 10.45 18.09
N ALA A 49 -7.63 10.00 16.92
CA ALA A 49 -8.35 8.73 16.76
C ALA A 49 -7.43 7.52 16.52
N GLY A 50 -6.13 7.73 16.31
CA GLY A 50 -5.19 6.64 16.09
C GLY A 50 -3.82 7.12 15.62
N GLN A 51 -2.79 6.34 15.94
CA GLN A 51 -1.42 6.64 15.60
C GLN A 51 -0.98 5.78 14.43
N VAL A 52 -0.51 6.46 13.38
CA VAL A 52 0.00 5.81 12.18
C VAL A 52 1.44 5.39 12.46
N LEU A 53 1.67 4.07 12.44
CA LEU A 53 2.99 3.48 12.53
C LEU A 53 3.85 3.88 11.32
N PRO A 54 5.20 3.74 11.41
CA PRO A 54 6.09 3.97 10.28
C PRO A 54 5.63 3.22 9.04
N ASP A 55 5.81 3.84 7.88
CA ASP A 55 5.23 3.33 6.65
C ASP A 55 5.91 2.02 6.15
N ARG A 56 5.34 1.43 5.08
CA ARG A 56 5.92 0.23 4.45
C ARG A 56 7.41 0.37 4.14
N ARG A 57 7.87 1.54 3.68
CA ARG A 57 9.26 1.77 3.29
C ARG A 57 10.16 1.80 4.53
N GLU A 58 9.74 2.51 5.57
CA GLU A 58 10.47 2.59 6.84
C GLU A 58 10.61 1.19 7.47
N VAL A 59 9.53 0.41 7.54
CA VAL A 59 9.57 -0.98 8.05
C VAL A 59 10.42 -1.88 7.16
N THR A 60 10.31 -1.75 5.84
CA THR A 60 11.16 -2.51 4.90
C THR A 60 12.64 -2.25 5.16
N ASP A 61 13.02 -0.98 5.33
CA ASP A 61 14.41 -0.60 5.53
C ASP A 61 14.94 -1.08 6.87
N ALA A 62 14.16 -0.86 7.93
CA ALA A 62 14.56 -1.16 9.30
C ALA A 62 14.55 -2.65 9.63
N VAL A 63 13.64 -3.44 9.05
CA VAL A 63 13.44 -4.85 9.40
C VAL A 63 13.96 -5.77 8.30
N MET A 64 13.50 -5.59 7.06
CA MET A 64 13.79 -6.53 5.98
C MET A 64 15.20 -6.34 5.44
N ILE A 65 15.56 -5.12 5.03
CA ILE A 65 16.85 -4.83 4.39
C ILE A 65 17.99 -4.87 5.39
N ARG A 66 17.84 -4.23 6.55
CA ARG A 66 18.88 -4.19 7.58
C ARG A 66 19.24 -5.57 8.14
N SER A 67 18.32 -6.53 8.11
CA SER A 67 18.63 -7.93 8.50
C SER A 67 19.57 -8.63 7.51
N LEU A 68 19.68 -8.14 6.27
CA LEU A 68 20.44 -8.76 5.18
C LEU A 68 21.61 -7.90 4.68
N SER A 69 21.74 -6.65 5.13
CA SER A 69 22.76 -5.68 4.73
C SER A 69 23.39 -5.01 5.94
N ALA A 70 24.70 -4.77 5.88
CA ALA A 70 25.46 -4.08 6.93
C ALA A 70 25.24 -2.56 6.94
N GLY A 71 24.54 -1.99 5.95
CA GLY A 71 24.34 -0.55 5.82
C GLY A 71 23.13 -0.16 4.96
N PRO A 72 22.84 1.15 4.84
CA PRO A 72 21.73 1.64 4.04
C PRO A 72 21.90 1.29 2.56
N VAL A 73 20.81 0.88 1.93
CA VAL A 73 20.79 0.51 0.51
C VAL A 73 20.00 1.55 -0.27
N THR A 74 20.70 2.31 -1.12
CA THR A 74 20.13 3.35 -1.98
C THR A 74 19.78 2.84 -3.37
N ASP A 75 20.47 1.79 -3.84
CA ASP A 75 20.22 1.19 -5.15
C ASP A 75 18.87 0.45 -5.18
N ARG A 76 18.09 0.73 -6.23
CA ARG A 76 16.71 0.24 -6.32
C ARG A 76 16.65 -1.26 -6.61
N GLU A 77 17.53 -1.75 -7.47
CA GLU A 77 17.57 -3.17 -7.85
C GLU A 77 18.02 -4.02 -6.66
N GLU A 78 19.03 -3.57 -5.93
CA GLU A 78 19.51 -4.22 -4.72
C GLU A 78 18.43 -4.25 -3.63
N ARG A 79 17.66 -3.16 -3.45
CA ARG A 79 16.52 -3.16 -2.52
C ARG A 79 15.48 -4.21 -2.89
N PHE A 80 15.17 -4.37 -4.17
CA PHE A 80 14.24 -5.41 -4.63
C PHE A 80 14.80 -6.82 -4.40
N ARG A 81 16.09 -7.03 -4.69
CA ARG A 81 16.77 -8.31 -4.47
C ARG A 81 16.76 -8.70 -2.99
N LEU A 82 17.10 -7.78 -2.09
CA LEU A 82 17.11 -8.03 -0.65
C LEU A 82 15.71 -8.28 -0.10
N THR A 83 14.71 -7.52 -0.53
CA THR A 83 13.31 -7.78 -0.12
C THR A 83 12.75 -9.08 -0.69
N ALA A 84 13.20 -9.53 -1.87
CA ALA A 84 12.89 -10.86 -2.38
C ALA A 84 13.52 -11.95 -1.51
N ARG A 85 14.83 -11.85 -1.23
CA ARG A 85 15.55 -12.79 -0.37
C ARG A 85 14.97 -12.87 1.05
N TYR A 86 14.52 -11.75 1.62
CA TYR A 86 13.83 -11.76 2.91
C TYR A 86 12.57 -12.64 2.85
N ARG A 87 11.77 -12.52 1.79
CA ARG A 87 10.52 -13.25 1.59
C ARG A 87 10.72 -14.75 1.39
N GLU A 88 11.88 -15.19 0.89
CA GLU A 88 12.23 -16.62 0.81
C GLU A 88 12.25 -17.29 2.19
N GLN A 89 12.62 -16.55 3.24
CA GLN A 89 12.66 -17.04 4.62
C GLN A 89 11.42 -16.63 5.44
N HIS A 90 10.72 -15.59 4.98
CA HIS A 90 9.58 -14.97 5.67
C HIS A 90 8.41 -14.84 4.68
N PRO A 91 7.66 -15.92 4.43
CA PRO A 91 6.61 -15.93 3.40
C PRO A 91 5.51 -14.90 3.67
N GLY A 92 5.30 -14.47 4.93
CA GLY A 92 4.36 -13.41 5.28
C GLY A 92 4.83 -11.99 4.92
N GLY A 93 6.07 -11.85 4.44
CA GLY A 93 6.64 -10.58 3.96
C GLY A 93 6.47 -9.44 4.95
N MET A 94 5.81 -8.35 4.52
CA MET A 94 5.58 -7.16 5.34
C MET A 94 4.75 -7.45 6.60
N ALA A 95 3.76 -8.35 6.53
CA ALA A 95 2.96 -8.70 7.70
C ALA A 95 3.81 -9.38 8.78
N GLN A 96 4.65 -10.33 8.36
CA GLN A 96 5.57 -11.03 9.27
C GLN A 96 6.64 -10.10 9.83
N ALA A 97 7.16 -9.18 9.02
CA ALA A 97 8.10 -8.14 9.47
C ALA A 97 7.47 -7.25 10.55
N LEU A 98 6.24 -6.78 10.33
CA LEU A 98 5.53 -5.92 11.26
C LEU A 98 5.14 -6.66 12.55
N GLY A 99 4.60 -7.87 12.44
CA GLY A 99 4.21 -8.68 13.60
C GLY A 99 5.40 -9.16 14.43
N GLY A 100 6.62 -9.13 13.87
CA GLY A 100 7.86 -9.36 14.60
C GLY A 100 8.27 -8.22 15.53
N LEU A 101 7.61 -7.05 15.48
CA LEU A 101 7.95 -5.88 16.29
C LEU A 101 7.09 -5.76 17.56
N ALA A 102 7.64 -5.12 18.58
CA ALA A 102 6.94 -4.64 19.76
C ALA A 102 7.03 -3.11 19.85
N ALA A 103 5.97 -2.50 20.38
CA ALA A 103 5.83 -1.06 20.53
C ALA A 103 5.98 -0.61 21.99
N ASP A 104 6.69 0.50 22.14
CA ASP A 104 6.76 1.27 23.39
C ASP A 104 5.42 1.96 23.64
N PRO A 105 4.68 1.64 24.72
CA PRO A 105 3.41 2.29 25.02
C PRO A 105 3.56 3.78 25.36
N GLN A 106 4.76 4.26 25.70
CA GLN A 106 5.01 5.71 25.92
C GLN A 106 5.11 6.48 24.61
N VAL A 107 5.64 5.84 23.56
CA VAL A 107 5.73 6.43 22.21
C VAL A 107 4.43 6.21 21.43
N TRP A 108 3.80 5.05 21.64
CA TRP A 108 2.63 4.59 20.89
C TRP A 108 1.43 4.26 21.83
N PRO A 109 0.88 5.22 22.59
CA PRO A 109 -0.15 4.96 23.60
C PRO A 109 -1.57 4.65 23.08
N GLY A 110 -1.83 4.83 21.78
CA GLY A 110 -3.18 4.81 21.22
C GLY A 110 -3.45 3.64 20.27
N PRO A 111 -4.66 3.58 19.68
CA PRO A 111 -4.97 2.65 18.60
C PRO A 111 -3.95 2.78 17.47
N LEU A 112 -3.37 1.65 17.05
CA LEU A 112 -2.32 1.64 16.05
C LEU A 112 -2.91 1.41 14.66
N ILE A 113 -2.38 2.14 13.69
CA ILE A 113 -2.77 2.03 12.29
C ILE A 113 -1.52 1.77 11.46
N PHE A 114 -1.59 0.83 10.52
CA PHE A 114 -0.52 0.57 9.58
C PHE A 114 -1.02 0.64 8.14
N ASP A 115 -0.37 1.47 7.31
CA ASP A 115 -0.57 1.49 5.87
C ASP A 115 0.60 0.80 5.16
N GLY A 116 0.42 -0.48 4.84
CA GLY A 116 1.52 -1.17 4.18
C GLY A 116 1.29 -2.57 3.63
N LEU A 117 0.15 -3.23 3.82
CA LEU A 117 -0.09 -4.53 3.19
C LEU A 117 -0.67 -4.38 1.79
N ARG A 118 -0.18 -5.19 0.85
CA ARG A 118 -0.48 -5.04 -0.59
C ARG A 118 -0.79 -6.35 -1.29
N GLY A 119 -0.15 -7.44 -0.88
CA GLY A 119 -0.21 -8.73 -1.56
C GLY A 119 -1.04 -9.78 -0.85
N LEU A 120 -1.38 -10.85 -1.58
CA LEU A 120 -2.10 -12.02 -1.08
C LEU A 120 -1.37 -12.67 0.10
N ASP A 121 -0.08 -12.98 -0.07
CA ASP A 121 0.71 -13.70 0.94
C ASP A 121 0.78 -12.92 2.26
N GLU A 122 0.98 -11.60 2.17
CA GLU A 122 1.03 -10.72 3.34
C GLU A 122 -0.30 -10.72 4.10
N VAL A 123 -1.40 -10.62 3.37
CA VAL A 123 -2.76 -10.60 3.91
C VAL A 123 -3.15 -11.94 4.53
N GLN A 124 -2.92 -13.04 3.82
CA GLN A 124 -3.23 -14.39 4.30
C GLN A 124 -2.43 -14.70 5.56
N TYR A 125 -1.14 -14.39 5.55
CA TYR A 125 -0.28 -14.57 6.70
C TYR A 125 -0.79 -13.75 7.89
N ALA A 126 -1.07 -12.46 7.70
CA ALA A 126 -1.58 -11.60 8.76
C ALA A 126 -2.90 -12.13 9.35
N ALA A 127 -3.84 -12.50 8.48
CA ALA A 127 -5.16 -12.97 8.88
C ALA A 127 -5.10 -14.26 9.72
N GLN A 128 -4.18 -15.17 9.38
CA GLN A 128 -3.98 -16.44 10.05
C GLN A 128 -3.22 -16.31 11.38
N HIS A 129 -2.19 -15.45 11.44
CA HIS A 129 -1.28 -15.40 12.58
C HIS A 129 -1.62 -14.31 13.60
N TYR A 130 -2.34 -13.26 13.19
CA TYR A 130 -2.62 -12.09 14.03
C TYR A 130 -4.14 -11.89 14.18
N PRO A 131 -4.80 -12.64 15.06
CA PRO A 131 -6.27 -12.62 15.19
C PRO A 131 -6.81 -11.26 15.63
N SER A 132 -6.02 -10.48 16.38
CA SER A 132 -6.38 -9.12 16.83
C SER A 132 -6.31 -8.07 15.72
N TRP A 133 -5.71 -8.38 14.56
CA TRP A 133 -5.61 -7.43 13.46
C TRP A 133 -6.92 -7.35 12.69
N ARG A 134 -7.31 -6.11 12.39
CA ARG A 134 -8.48 -5.73 11.59
C ARG A 134 -8.00 -5.07 10.30
N PHE A 135 -8.69 -5.31 9.20
CA PHE A 135 -8.25 -4.90 7.86
C PHE A 135 -9.26 -3.96 7.21
N VAL A 136 -8.76 -2.88 6.63
CA VAL A 136 -9.53 -2.01 5.74
C VAL A 136 -9.03 -2.26 4.32
N SER A 137 -9.80 -3.00 3.54
CA SER A 137 -9.54 -3.29 2.14
C SER A 137 -10.04 -2.13 1.28
N LEU A 138 -9.13 -1.40 0.65
CA LEU A 138 -9.45 -0.28 -0.25
C LEU A 138 -9.10 -0.67 -1.68
N HIS A 139 -10.09 -0.60 -2.58
CA HIS A 139 -9.89 -0.97 -3.97
C HIS A 139 -10.43 0.09 -4.94
N ALA A 140 -9.85 0.07 -6.14
CA ALA A 140 -10.26 0.83 -7.31
C ALA A 140 -9.71 0.12 -8.57
N PRO A 141 -10.39 0.21 -9.73
CA PRO A 141 -9.88 -0.26 -11.00
C PRO A 141 -8.55 0.41 -11.38
N ASP A 142 -7.74 -0.29 -12.17
CA ASP A 142 -6.38 0.16 -12.52
C ASP A 142 -6.37 1.44 -13.34
N VAL A 143 -7.33 1.62 -14.26
CA VAL A 143 -7.53 2.88 -15.01
C VAL A 143 -7.78 4.07 -14.06
N VAL A 144 -8.59 3.87 -13.02
CA VAL A 144 -8.88 4.90 -12.01
C VAL A 144 -7.64 5.21 -11.17
N ARG A 145 -6.85 4.19 -10.83
CA ARG A 145 -5.58 4.37 -10.11
C ARG A 145 -4.61 5.23 -10.89
N VAL A 146 -4.45 5.01 -12.21
CA VAL A 146 -3.61 5.85 -13.07
C VAL A 146 -4.08 7.30 -13.04
N ARG A 147 -5.38 7.54 -13.22
CA ARG A 147 -5.98 8.89 -13.16
C ARG A 147 -5.71 9.59 -11.82
N ARG A 148 -5.87 8.89 -10.70
CA ARG A 148 -5.59 9.43 -9.36
C ARG A 148 -4.10 9.70 -9.11
N LEU A 149 -3.22 8.90 -9.70
CA LEU A 149 -1.78 9.11 -9.63
C LEU A 149 -1.34 10.36 -10.39
N LEU A 150 -2.04 10.72 -11.47
CA LEU A 150 -1.81 11.97 -12.18
C LEU A 150 -2.18 13.18 -11.31
N GLY A 151 -3.33 13.15 -10.63
CA GLY A 151 -3.74 14.23 -9.73
C GLY A 151 -2.92 14.40 -8.43
N ARG A 152 -1.99 13.47 -8.12
CA ARG A 152 -1.09 13.55 -6.95
C ARG A 152 0.17 14.37 -7.23
N ALA A 153 0.54 14.55 -8.49
CA ALA A 153 1.63 15.40 -8.91
C ALA A 153 1.04 16.53 -9.74
N ASP A 154 1.00 17.72 -9.14
CA ASP A 154 0.82 19.03 -9.77
C ASP A 154 -0.59 19.56 -10.06
N HIS A 155 -0.87 20.68 -9.37
CA HIS A 155 -1.77 21.76 -9.77
C HIS A 155 -1.16 22.63 -10.90
N PHE A 156 0.01 22.25 -11.42
CA PHE A 156 0.79 22.98 -12.41
C PHE A 156 1.00 22.13 -13.67
N ASP A 157 1.04 22.80 -14.82
CA ASP A 157 1.12 22.27 -16.19
C ASP A 157 -0.12 21.55 -16.73
N ARG A 158 -1.28 22.23 -16.67
CA ARG A 158 -2.29 22.06 -17.74
C ARG A 158 -1.75 22.74 -18.98
N VAL A 159 -1.22 21.95 -19.91
CA VAL A 159 -0.75 22.46 -21.20
C VAL A 159 -1.94 22.39 -22.17
N GLU A 160 -2.40 23.54 -22.65
CA GLU A 160 -3.35 23.63 -23.77
C GLU A 160 -2.64 23.24 -25.08
N VAL A 161 -2.34 21.96 -25.24
CA VAL A 161 -1.90 21.40 -26.52
C VAL A 161 -2.85 20.28 -26.87
N GLN A 162 -3.52 20.41 -28.03
CA GLN A 162 -4.22 19.29 -28.66
C GLN A 162 -3.18 18.24 -29.05
N LEU A 163 -2.94 17.30 -28.13
CA LEU A 163 -2.07 16.16 -28.37
C LEU A 163 -2.89 15.06 -29.01
N ASP A 164 -2.40 14.54 -30.13
CA ASP A 164 -2.98 13.37 -30.78
C ASP A 164 -2.89 12.17 -29.83
N ALA A 165 -4.01 11.49 -29.61
CA ALA A 165 -4.10 10.34 -28.71
C ALA A 165 -3.56 9.05 -29.37
N ALA A 166 -3.50 8.98 -30.70
CA ALA A 166 -3.10 7.77 -31.42
C ALA A 166 -1.64 7.34 -31.14
N PRO A 167 -0.63 8.25 -31.13
CA PRO A 167 0.73 7.91 -30.73
C PRO A 167 0.84 7.40 -29.28
N LEU A 168 0.10 8.02 -28.35
CA LEU A 168 0.11 7.64 -26.94
C LEU A 168 -0.55 6.27 -26.73
N LEU A 169 -1.66 5.98 -27.42
CA LEU A 169 -2.32 4.67 -27.35
C LEU A 169 -1.37 3.54 -27.76
N GLN A 170 -0.60 3.72 -28.84
CA GLN A 170 0.41 2.76 -29.27
C GLN A 170 1.51 2.56 -28.22
N GLN A 171 1.99 3.65 -27.61
CA GLN A 171 2.98 3.58 -26.54
C GLN A 171 2.46 2.84 -25.30
N LEU A 172 1.19 3.07 -24.92
CA LEU A 172 0.54 2.38 -23.81
C LEU A 172 0.36 0.88 -24.07
N GLN A 173 0.00 0.50 -25.30
CA GLN A 173 -0.09 -0.89 -25.75
C GLN A 173 1.28 -1.59 -25.73
N ALA A 174 2.34 -0.86 -26.09
CA ALA A 174 3.71 -1.37 -26.13
C ALA A 174 4.35 -1.56 -24.73
N LEU A 175 3.72 -1.09 -23.65
CA LEU A 175 4.24 -1.30 -22.29
C LEU A 175 4.22 -2.79 -21.90
N THR A 176 5.32 -3.28 -21.35
CA THR A 176 5.42 -4.66 -20.84
C THR A 176 4.34 -4.93 -19.80
N GLY A 177 3.54 -5.97 -20.02
CA GLY A 177 2.44 -6.38 -19.12
C GLY A 177 1.12 -5.61 -19.32
N SER A 178 1.05 -4.66 -20.26
CA SER A 178 -0.14 -3.83 -20.50
C SER A 178 -1.40 -4.66 -20.77
N ALA A 179 -1.33 -5.59 -21.73
CA ALA A 179 -2.47 -6.44 -22.11
C ALA A 179 -2.92 -7.43 -21.02
N ALA A 180 -2.10 -7.67 -19.98
CA ALA A 180 -2.47 -8.52 -18.85
C ALA A 180 -3.22 -7.74 -17.74
N VAL A 181 -3.15 -6.41 -17.78
CA VAL A 181 -3.66 -5.52 -16.72
C VAL A 181 -4.80 -4.64 -17.22
N PHE A 182 -4.71 -4.16 -18.46
CA PHE A 182 -5.65 -3.22 -19.06
C PHE A 182 -6.34 -3.83 -20.27
N TRP A 183 -7.64 -3.61 -20.35
CA TRP A 183 -8.41 -3.89 -21.55
C TRP A 183 -8.17 -2.83 -22.62
N PRO A 184 -8.45 -3.11 -23.92
CA PRO A 184 -8.32 -2.12 -24.98
C PRO A 184 -9.04 -0.80 -24.68
N ASP A 185 -10.24 -0.88 -24.11
CA ASP A 185 -11.03 0.29 -23.74
C ASP A 185 -10.41 1.07 -22.57
N ASP A 186 -9.71 0.41 -21.65
CA ASP A 186 -8.96 1.10 -20.59
C ASP A 186 -7.80 1.90 -21.20
N LEU A 187 -7.07 1.32 -22.15
CA LEU A 187 -5.95 2.00 -22.81
C LEU A 187 -6.42 3.21 -23.64
N GLN A 188 -7.59 3.10 -24.28
CA GLN A 188 -8.22 4.23 -24.94
C GLN A 188 -8.60 5.34 -23.95
N GLN A 189 -9.19 4.98 -22.81
CA GLN A 189 -9.49 5.95 -21.74
C GLN A 189 -8.22 6.63 -21.21
N LEU A 190 -7.13 5.88 -21.03
CA LEU A 190 -5.85 6.44 -20.61
C LEU A 190 -5.25 7.37 -21.66
N ALA A 191 -5.32 7.01 -22.95
CA ALA A 191 -4.84 7.87 -24.03
C ALA A 191 -5.65 9.17 -24.13
N ALA A 192 -6.98 9.11 -23.89
CA ALA A 192 -7.86 10.27 -23.89
C ALA A 192 -7.52 11.29 -22.80
N LEU A 193 -6.84 10.90 -21.72
CA LEU A 193 -6.37 11.82 -20.67
C LEU A 193 -5.45 12.93 -21.23
N ALA A 194 -4.78 12.69 -22.36
CA ALA A 194 -3.97 13.73 -23.01
C ALA A 194 -4.84 14.91 -23.49
N GLN A 195 -6.07 14.63 -23.92
CA GLN A 195 -7.05 15.65 -24.31
C GLN A 195 -7.63 16.38 -23.11
N GLU A 196 -7.55 15.79 -21.91
CA GLU A 196 -7.90 16.42 -20.64
C GLU A 196 -6.77 17.31 -20.08
N GLY A 197 -5.67 17.48 -20.84
CA GLY A 197 -4.56 18.35 -20.47
C GLY A 197 -3.43 17.68 -19.69
N HIS A 198 -3.46 16.35 -19.55
CA HIS A 198 -2.36 15.60 -18.93
C HIS A 198 -1.23 15.34 -19.95
N ARG A 199 0.02 15.42 -19.49
CA ARG A 199 1.17 15.14 -20.34
C ARG A 199 1.25 13.63 -20.67
N PRO A 200 1.48 13.22 -21.93
CA PRO A 200 1.64 11.82 -22.32
C PRO A 200 2.71 11.08 -21.51
N ASP A 201 3.83 11.73 -21.24
CA ASP A 201 4.93 11.16 -20.45
C ASP A 201 4.50 10.82 -19.01
N ASP A 202 3.66 11.67 -18.41
CA ASP A 202 3.11 11.43 -17.08
C ASP A 202 2.13 10.27 -17.09
N ILE A 203 1.24 10.21 -18.09
CA ILE A 203 0.30 9.10 -18.27
C ILE A 203 1.07 7.77 -18.38
N LEU A 204 2.11 7.73 -19.22
CA LEU A 204 2.98 6.56 -19.36
C LEU A 204 3.70 6.23 -18.04
N ALA A 205 4.25 7.23 -17.36
CA ALA A 205 4.96 7.02 -16.09
C ALA A 205 4.02 6.45 -15.00
N LYS A 206 2.81 7.00 -14.84
CA LYS A 206 1.85 6.49 -13.85
C LYS A 206 1.30 5.11 -14.24
N THR A 207 1.12 4.85 -15.54
CA THR A 207 0.75 3.52 -16.04
C THR A 207 1.83 2.49 -15.71
N ARG A 208 3.12 2.82 -15.92
CA ARG A 208 4.25 1.95 -15.53
C ARG A 208 4.29 1.65 -14.03
N ILE A 209 3.90 2.60 -13.17
CA ILE A 209 3.77 2.33 -11.72
C ILE A 209 2.72 1.26 -11.46
N VAL A 210 1.53 1.39 -12.06
CA VAL A 210 0.44 0.41 -11.88
C VAL A 210 0.85 -0.98 -12.41
N LEU A 211 1.45 -1.05 -13.60
CA LEU A 211 1.97 -2.29 -14.17
C LEU A 211 3.03 -2.92 -13.28
N SER A 212 4.00 -2.13 -12.80
CA SER A 212 5.03 -2.62 -11.89
C SER A 212 4.44 -3.16 -10.58
N GLU A 213 3.38 -2.54 -10.05
CA GLU A 213 2.69 -3.06 -8.86
C GLU A 213 1.95 -4.37 -9.18
N ARG A 214 1.29 -4.48 -10.34
CA ARG A 214 0.56 -5.69 -10.76
C ARG A 214 1.47 -6.87 -11.08
N LEU A 215 2.72 -6.63 -11.46
CA LEU A 215 3.74 -7.68 -11.59
C LEU A 215 4.14 -8.29 -10.24
N ASN A 216 4.02 -7.54 -9.15
CA ASN A 216 4.48 -7.95 -7.82
C ASN A 216 3.35 -8.33 -6.86
N TYR A 217 2.14 -7.83 -7.10
CA TYR A 217 1.00 -8.02 -6.22
C TYR A 217 -0.26 -8.29 -7.04
N ASP A 218 -1.09 -9.20 -6.53
CA ASP A 218 -2.46 -9.34 -6.99
C ASP A 218 -3.47 -8.78 -5.95
N PRO A 219 -3.80 -7.47 -6.04
CA PRO A 219 -4.84 -6.85 -5.23
C PRO A 219 -6.20 -7.56 -5.23
N ALA A 220 -6.59 -8.18 -6.35
CA ALA A 220 -7.88 -8.85 -6.44
C ALA A 220 -7.88 -10.13 -5.59
N ALA A 221 -6.81 -10.93 -5.68
CA ALA A 221 -6.63 -12.08 -4.82
C ALA A 221 -6.51 -11.70 -3.34
N ALA A 222 -5.76 -10.63 -3.02
CA ALA A 222 -5.63 -10.14 -1.65
C ALA A 222 -7.00 -9.72 -1.07
N ARG A 223 -7.81 -8.98 -1.84
CA ARG A 223 -9.18 -8.61 -1.47
C ARG A 223 -10.04 -9.85 -1.27
N ALA A 224 -10.03 -10.80 -2.21
CA ALA A 224 -10.81 -12.03 -2.10
C ALA A 224 -10.46 -12.84 -0.84
N ALA A 225 -9.17 -12.91 -0.47
CA ALA A 225 -8.73 -13.55 0.77
C ALA A 225 -9.25 -12.83 2.01
N LEU A 226 -9.27 -11.49 2.02
CA LEU A 226 -9.86 -10.72 3.13
C LEU A 226 -11.37 -10.87 3.21
N SER A 227 -12.07 -10.91 2.08
CA SER A 227 -13.54 -11.05 2.04
C SER A 227 -14.04 -12.37 2.64
N ALA A 228 -13.16 -13.36 2.83
CA ALA A 228 -13.48 -14.60 3.54
C ALA A 228 -13.45 -14.46 5.07
N LEU A 229 -12.94 -13.33 5.60
CA LEU A 229 -12.90 -13.08 7.03
C LEU A 229 -14.25 -12.60 7.57
N PRO A 230 -14.51 -12.78 8.88
CA PRO A 230 -15.68 -12.22 9.52
C PRO A 230 -15.76 -10.69 9.38
N PRO A 231 -16.97 -10.10 9.26
CA PRO A 231 -17.16 -8.66 9.03
C PRO A 231 -16.63 -7.77 10.17
N GLU A 232 -16.43 -8.29 11.38
CA GLU A 232 -15.75 -7.58 12.47
C GLU A 232 -14.24 -7.42 12.22
N ARG A 233 -13.64 -8.28 11.39
CA ARG A 233 -12.21 -8.28 11.05
C ARG A 233 -11.89 -7.59 9.73
N VAL A 234 -12.85 -7.43 8.83
CA VAL A 234 -12.64 -6.77 7.54
C VAL A 234 -13.71 -5.73 7.20
N LEU A 235 -13.27 -4.57 6.76
CA LEU A 235 -14.10 -3.58 6.08
C LEU A 235 -13.62 -3.42 4.63
N ASP A 236 -14.45 -3.84 3.67
CA ASP A 236 -14.15 -3.74 2.24
C ASP A 236 -14.84 -2.49 1.65
N LEU A 237 -14.05 -1.63 1.01
CA LEU A 237 -14.46 -0.31 0.55
C LEU A 237 -14.09 -0.10 -0.92
N ASP A 238 -15.13 0.03 -1.74
CA ASP A 238 -15.00 0.49 -3.12
C ASP A 238 -14.85 2.02 -3.13
N THR A 239 -13.63 2.49 -3.37
CA THR A 239 -13.35 3.92 -3.36
C THR A 239 -13.79 4.64 -4.63
N VAL A 240 -14.35 3.94 -5.61
CA VAL A 240 -15.00 4.55 -6.78
C VAL A 240 -16.47 4.77 -6.52
N ALA A 241 -17.13 3.80 -5.86
CA ALA A 241 -18.54 3.91 -5.49
C ALA A 241 -18.77 4.82 -4.27
N LEU A 242 -17.74 5.02 -3.44
CA LEU A 242 -17.83 5.81 -2.22
C LEU A 242 -17.05 7.13 -2.36
N SER A 243 -17.69 8.22 -1.98
CA SER A 243 -17.02 9.50 -1.75
C SER A 243 -16.06 9.42 -0.54
N PRO A 244 -15.08 10.32 -0.43
CA PRO A 244 -14.23 10.43 0.75
C PRO A 244 -15.00 10.53 2.08
N ALA A 245 -16.12 11.25 2.09
CA ALA A 245 -16.96 11.41 3.26
C ALA A 245 -17.68 10.10 3.64
N GLU A 246 -18.14 9.32 2.65
CA GLU A 246 -18.76 8.02 2.89
C GLU A 246 -17.74 6.97 3.33
N VAL A 247 -16.52 6.99 2.80
CA VAL A 247 -15.40 6.19 3.30
C VAL A 247 -15.15 6.50 4.77
N ALA A 248 -15.06 7.79 5.12
CA ALA A 248 -14.86 8.23 6.49
C ALA A 248 -16.00 7.78 7.42
N ALA A 249 -17.25 7.98 7.02
CA ALA A 249 -18.42 7.59 7.80
C ALA A 249 -18.48 6.08 8.04
N ARG A 250 -18.14 5.25 7.04
CA ARG A 250 -18.10 3.79 7.18
C ARG A 250 -16.97 3.34 8.10
N LEU A 251 -15.81 4.01 8.05
CA LEU A 251 -14.68 3.71 8.94
C LEU A 251 -15.04 4.01 10.40
N GLU A 252 -15.63 5.16 10.67
CA GLU A 252 -16.06 5.54 12.02
C GLU A 252 -17.17 4.63 12.55
N ALA A 253 -18.15 4.26 11.71
CA ALA A 253 -19.23 3.37 12.12
C ALA A 253 -18.77 1.92 12.40
N TRP A 254 -17.64 1.50 11.80
CA TRP A 254 -17.12 0.15 11.95
C TRP A 254 -16.17 0.00 13.13
N ARG A 255 -15.58 1.09 13.63
CA ARG A 255 -14.61 1.08 14.73
C ARG A 255 -15.22 0.51 16.01
#